data_AF-A0A9E5WS95-F1
#
_entry.id   AF-A0A9E5WS95-F1
#
_cell.length_a   1.000
_cell.length_b   1.000
_cell.length_c   1.000
_cell.angle_alpha   90.00
_cell.angle_beta   90.00
_cell.angle_gamma   90.00
#
_symmetry.space_group_name_H-M   'P 1'
#
loop_
_entity.id
_entity.type
_entity.pdbx_description
1 polymer ?
#
loop_
_entity_poly.entity_id
_entity_poly.type
_entity_poly.pdbx_seq_one_letter_code
_entity_poly.pdbx_strand_id
1 'polypeptide(L)'
;CGVGVGIEDQVAFNRRFRMKNGLTYTHPRQGNPDIVEVAGPTDPEVGVLGAWSNDGRLLGCVVNFACHATTSPGGISANYIYYLEKAIRGFFGEDVVVVFLAGACGDVTQVDNLSPYRFPAAEKWAQLVGGRVGAEAVKVLLSMHPGRLTPIAVKTKVLRIKRRAPAPDRVRRCYELVKKSPKEVGRTEWTFAKEIVLLDALLKRHPVANVQVQAVQIGPALFVTNPAEFFCQLGLDIKKGSPFPFTFPVELANGCVGYVPTEEAFGPHGGGYETRLTSYSNLEITAGTQIVKTSIELARSLKPGPVPQPPPAPPFNGHPWSYGNVPPERH
;
A
#
# COMPACT_ATOMS: atom_id res chain seq x y z
N CYS A 1 19.53 11.81 8.85
CA CYS A 1 18.37 11.02 8.38
C CYS A 1 18.77 9.56 8.19
N GLY A 2 17.82 8.65 8.21
CA GLY A 2 18.04 7.22 8.01
C GLY A 2 16.86 6.61 7.27
N VAL A 3 17.05 5.43 6.70
CA VAL A 3 15.97 4.64 6.08
C VAL A 3 16.15 3.18 6.43
N GLY A 4 15.04 2.48 6.58
CA GLY A 4 15.01 1.06 6.89
C GLY A 4 13.64 0.47 6.61
N VAL A 5 13.56 -0.86 6.76
CA VAL A 5 12.34 -1.64 6.57
C VAL A 5 12.19 -2.58 7.76
N GLY A 6 10.98 -2.63 8.30
CA GLY A 6 10.52 -3.65 9.24
C GLY A 6 9.48 -4.55 8.60
N ILE A 7 8.99 -5.56 9.33
CA ILE A 7 7.99 -6.51 8.84
C ILE A 7 6.82 -6.59 9.81
N GLU A 8 5.61 -6.38 9.30
CA GLU A 8 4.36 -6.60 10.01
C GLU A 8 3.35 -7.32 9.10
N ASP A 9 3.20 -8.63 9.32
CA ASP A 9 2.47 -9.56 8.45
C ASP A 9 1.16 -10.08 9.09
N GLN A 10 0.73 -9.52 10.23
CA GLN A 10 -0.42 -10.03 11.00
C GLN A 10 -1.68 -9.15 10.90
N VAL A 11 -1.64 -8.04 10.15
CA VAL A 11 -2.72 -7.04 10.15
C VAL A 11 -3.19 -6.58 8.78
N ALA A 12 -2.59 -7.09 7.71
CA ALA A 12 -2.92 -6.75 6.34
C ALA A 12 -3.04 -8.04 5.51
N PHE A 13 -4.19 -8.22 4.87
CA PHE A 13 -4.58 -9.44 4.19
C PHE A 13 -5.12 -9.10 2.80
N ASN A 14 -4.78 -9.92 1.81
CA ASN A 14 -5.39 -9.77 0.49
C ASN A 14 -6.88 -10.11 0.59
N ARG A 15 -7.74 -9.22 0.08
CA ARG A 15 -9.20 -9.35 0.19
C ARG A 15 -9.84 -10.14 -0.94
N ARG A 16 -9.04 -10.63 -1.89
CA ARG A 16 -9.49 -11.35 -3.08
C ARG A 16 -9.21 -12.84 -2.94
N PHE A 17 -10.17 -13.66 -3.33
CA PHE A 17 -10.10 -15.12 -3.19
C PHE A 17 -10.60 -15.81 -4.46
N ARG A 18 -9.88 -16.85 -4.89
CA ARG A 18 -10.34 -17.76 -5.94
C ARG A 18 -11.41 -18.67 -5.34
N MET A 19 -12.52 -18.81 -6.06
CA MET A 19 -13.69 -19.56 -5.61
C MET A 19 -13.85 -20.86 -6.40
N LYS A 20 -14.54 -21.86 -5.83
CA LYS A 20 -14.80 -23.16 -6.50
C LYS A 20 -15.51 -23.05 -7.86
N ASN A 21 -16.27 -21.98 -8.09
CA ASN A 21 -16.93 -21.73 -9.37
C ASN A 21 -15.99 -21.15 -10.45
N GLY A 22 -14.70 -21.03 -10.16
CA GLY A 22 -13.68 -20.56 -11.08
C GLY A 22 -13.52 -19.05 -11.16
N LEU A 23 -14.33 -18.25 -10.45
CA LEU A 23 -14.22 -16.79 -10.39
C LEU A 23 -13.40 -16.34 -9.16
N THR A 24 -12.94 -15.08 -9.19
CA THR A 24 -12.34 -14.41 -8.04
C THR A 24 -13.33 -13.42 -7.41
N TYR A 25 -13.52 -13.50 -6.09
CA TYR A 25 -14.41 -12.59 -5.34
C TYR A 25 -13.61 -11.66 -4.42
N THR A 26 -14.09 -10.43 -4.26
CA THR A 26 -13.64 -9.50 -3.22
C THR A 26 -14.53 -9.67 -2.00
N HIS A 27 -13.93 -9.95 -0.83
CA HIS A 27 -14.66 -10.25 0.40
C HIS A 27 -15.77 -11.30 0.22
N PRO A 28 -15.41 -12.58 -0.01
CA PRO A 28 -16.38 -13.69 -0.12
C PRO A 28 -17.13 -13.99 1.19
N ARG A 29 -16.91 -13.19 2.25
CA ARG A 29 -17.30 -13.36 3.65
C ARG A 29 -16.39 -14.34 4.41
N GLN A 30 -16.27 -14.08 5.71
CA GLN A 30 -15.44 -14.85 6.62
C GLN A 30 -15.88 -16.33 6.66
N GLY A 31 -14.92 -17.24 6.54
CA GLY A 31 -15.15 -18.69 6.63
C GLY A 31 -15.98 -19.29 5.49
N ASN A 32 -16.11 -18.60 4.35
CA ASN A 32 -16.86 -19.11 3.22
C ASN A 32 -16.25 -20.44 2.70
N PRO A 33 -17.00 -21.56 2.70
CA PRO A 33 -16.47 -22.89 2.36
C PRO A 33 -16.13 -23.05 0.87
N ASP A 34 -16.50 -22.09 0.02
CA ASP A 34 -16.19 -22.09 -1.41
C ASP A 34 -14.88 -21.37 -1.76
N ILE A 35 -14.22 -20.76 -0.77
CA ILE A 35 -12.86 -20.26 -0.94
C ILE A 35 -11.93 -21.43 -1.25
N VAL A 36 -11.15 -21.30 -2.32
CA VAL A 36 -10.08 -22.24 -2.68
C VAL A 36 -8.76 -21.73 -2.11
N GLU A 37 -8.39 -20.50 -2.46
CA GLU A 37 -7.15 -19.86 -2.03
C GLU A 37 -7.22 -18.34 -2.17
N VAL A 38 -6.25 -17.65 -1.59
CA VAL A 38 -6.05 -16.21 -1.75
C VAL A 38 -5.61 -15.91 -3.20
N ALA A 39 -6.18 -14.87 -3.82
CA ALA A 39 -5.96 -14.56 -5.24
C ALA A 39 -4.75 -13.64 -5.52
N GLY A 40 -4.11 -13.09 -4.48
CA GLY A 40 -2.97 -12.19 -4.62
C GLY A 40 -2.14 -12.08 -3.35
N PRO A 41 -0.95 -11.47 -3.42
CA PRO A 41 -0.05 -11.34 -2.29
C PRO A 41 -0.46 -10.22 -1.34
N THR A 42 0.27 -10.11 -0.23
CA THR A 42 0.38 -8.91 0.60
C THR A 42 1.82 -8.39 0.56
N ASP A 43 2.03 -7.16 1.03
CA ASP A 43 3.35 -6.55 1.21
C ASP A 43 3.51 -6.19 2.70
N PRO A 44 4.21 -7.02 3.49
CA PRO A 44 4.29 -6.83 4.94
C PRO A 44 5.37 -5.80 5.34
N GLU A 45 6.08 -5.21 4.38
CA GLU A 45 7.15 -4.27 4.66
C GLU A 45 6.61 -2.96 5.23
N VAL A 46 7.10 -2.59 6.42
CA VAL A 46 6.92 -1.27 7.02
C VAL A 46 8.14 -0.43 6.67
N GLY A 47 8.02 0.35 5.59
CA GLY A 47 9.08 1.24 5.15
C GLY A 47 9.15 2.49 6.02
N VAL A 48 10.34 2.86 6.51
CA VAL A 48 10.50 4.04 7.36
C VAL A 48 11.66 4.90 6.89
N LEU A 49 11.45 6.21 6.81
CA LEU A 49 12.50 7.22 6.68
C LEU A 49 12.43 8.15 7.89
N GLY A 50 13.51 8.24 8.66
CA GLY A 50 13.59 9.09 9.85
C GLY A 50 14.51 10.31 9.66
N ALA A 51 14.18 11.41 10.34
CA ALA A 51 14.99 12.61 10.42
C ALA A 51 15.25 12.98 11.89
N TRP A 52 16.52 13.22 12.23
CA TRP A 52 16.95 13.56 13.58
C TRP A 52 17.63 14.92 13.58
N SER A 53 17.50 15.61 14.71
CA SER A 53 18.25 16.81 15.04
C SER A 53 19.71 16.47 15.38
N ASN A 54 20.57 17.49 15.40
CA ASN A 54 21.99 17.34 15.76
C ASN A 54 22.18 16.86 17.21
N ASP A 55 21.20 17.06 18.08
CA ASP A 55 21.18 16.57 19.47
C ASP A 55 20.68 15.12 19.60
N GLY A 56 20.35 14.46 18.49
CA GLY A 56 19.85 13.08 18.48
C GLY A 56 18.35 12.93 18.71
N ARG A 57 17.59 14.02 18.85
CA ARG A 57 16.12 13.95 18.95
C ARG A 57 15.49 13.67 17.59
N LEU A 58 14.53 12.73 17.53
CA LEU A 58 13.74 12.48 16.33
C LEU A 58 12.86 13.71 16.03
N LEU A 59 12.98 14.27 14.82
CA LEU A 59 12.15 15.39 14.36
C LEU A 59 10.87 14.90 13.69
N GLY A 60 10.99 13.80 12.94
CA GLY A 60 9.86 13.22 12.25
C GLY A 60 10.23 11.99 11.45
N CYS A 61 9.22 11.29 10.97
CA CYS A 61 9.39 10.14 10.10
C CYS A 61 8.30 10.07 9.02
N VAL A 62 8.64 9.39 7.93
CA VAL A 62 7.72 8.93 6.90
C VAL A 62 7.56 7.42 7.09
N VAL A 63 6.32 6.94 7.10
CA VAL A 63 6.00 5.50 7.17
C VAL A 63 5.21 5.10 5.94
N ASN A 64 5.66 4.06 5.23
CA ASN A 64 4.98 3.46 4.09
C ASN A 64 4.51 2.05 4.44
N PHE A 65 3.23 1.75 4.21
CA PHE A 65 2.65 0.42 4.46
C PHE A 65 1.44 0.18 3.55
N ALA A 66 1.28 -1.05 3.07
CA ALA A 66 0.22 -1.44 2.14
C ALA A 66 -1.01 -2.02 2.88
N CYS A 67 -1.95 -1.16 3.27
CA CYS A 67 -3.25 -1.58 3.80
C CYS A 67 -4.32 -0.49 3.60
N HIS A 68 -5.53 -0.87 3.19
CA HIS A 68 -6.67 0.05 3.16
C HIS A 68 -6.97 0.62 4.55
N ALA A 69 -7.20 1.93 4.63
CA ALA A 69 -7.69 2.61 5.83
C ALA A 69 -9.20 2.36 6.04
N THR A 70 -9.60 1.10 6.21
CA THR A 70 -11.01 0.66 6.25
C THR A 70 -11.44 0.06 7.59
N THR A 71 -10.68 0.25 8.68
CA THR A 71 -11.11 -0.19 10.03
C THR A 71 -12.36 0.56 10.50
N SER A 72 -12.61 1.74 9.92
CA SER A 72 -13.85 2.52 10.00
C SER A 72 -14.32 2.84 11.43
N PRO A 73 -13.44 3.37 12.30
CA PRO A 73 -13.86 3.92 13.59
C PRO A 73 -14.90 5.03 13.40
N GLY A 74 -15.71 5.29 14.42
CA GLY A 74 -16.81 6.25 14.33
C GLY A 74 -16.35 7.70 14.10
N GLY A 75 -17.21 8.51 13.49
CA GLY A 75 -16.96 9.93 13.25
C GLY A 75 -15.97 10.21 12.10
N ILE A 76 -15.41 11.42 12.09
CA ILE A 76 -14.31 11.79 11.19
C ILE A 76 -13.01 11.31 11.84
N SER A 77 -12.27 10.46 11.14
CA SER A 77 -11.09 9.79 11.70
C SER A 77 -10.00 9.56 10.67
N ALA A 78 -8.73 9.59 11.13
CA ALA A 78 -7.58 9.12 10.38
C ALA A 78 -7.43 7.58 10.39
N ASN A 79 -8.44 6.85 10.87
CA ASN A 79 -8.49 5.39 10.84
C ASN A 79 -7.34 4.77 11.66
N TYR A 80 -6.80 3.62 11.26
CA TYR A 80 -5.67 3.00 11.95
C TYR A 80 -4.41 3.88 11.95
N ILE A 81 -4.26 4.82 11.01
CA ILE A 81 -3.09 5.70 10.92
C ILE A 81 -2.96 6.56 12.19
N TYR A 82 -4.09 6.97 12.79
CA TYR A 82 -4.10 7.67 14.07
C TYR A 82 -3.35 6.90 15.17
N TYR A 83 -3.55 5.58 15.25
CA TYR A 83 -2.92 4.74 16.27
C TYR A 83 -1.46 4.42 15.94
N LEU A 84 -1.10 4.39 14.66
CA LEU A 84 0.28 4.35 14.21
C LEU A 84 1.03 5.60 14.70
N GLU A 85 0.47 6.79 14.49
CA GLU A 85 1.06 8.04 14.99
C GLU A 85 1.20 8.03 16.51
N LYS A 86 0.16 7.58 17.23
CA LYS A 86 0.21 7.44 18.69
C LYS A 86 1.33 6.52 19.18
N ALA A 87 1.54 5.38 18.52
CA ALA A 87 2.60 4.45 18.92
C ALA A 87 3.99 5.09 18.76
N ILE A 88 4.22 5.81 17.66
CA ILE A 88 5.50 6.49 17.40
C ILE A 88 5.72 7.65 18.37
N ARG A 89 4.72 8.53 18.53
CA ARG A 89 4.78 9.68 19.45
C ARG A 89 4.90 9.26 20.90
N GLY A 90 4.24 8.15 21.28
CA GLY A 90 4.34 7.60 22.63
C GLY A 90 5.77 7.21 23.03
N PHE A 91 6.63 6.85 22.06
CA PHE A 91 8.04 6.53 22.33
C PHE A 91 8.97 7.73 22.12
N PHE A 92 8.82 8.48 21.02
CA PHE A 92 9.78 9.54 20.64
C PHE A 92 9.36 10.96 21.07
N GLY A 93 8.14 11.15 21.58
CA GLY A 93 7.58 12.43 22.00
C GLY A 93 6.46 12.94 21.09
N GLU A 94 5.53 13.71 21.67
CA GLU A 94 4.32 14.20 20.99
C GLU A 94 4.62 15.18 19.83
N ASP A 95 5.74 15.89 19.88
CA ASP A 95 6.15 16.86 18.84
C ASP A 95 6.67 16.21 17.55
N VAL A 96 6.81 14.88 17.52
CA VAL A 96 7.30 14.16 16.34
C VAL A 96 6.28 14.24 15.21
N VAL A 97 6.74 14.69 14.04
CA VAL A 97 5.93 14.72 12.82
C VAL A 97 5.93 13.33 12.18
N VAL A 98 4.74 12.77 11.96
CA VAL A 98 4.58 11.47 11.30
C VAL A 98 3.82 11.69 9.99
N VAL A 99 4.37 11.20 8.89
CA VAL A 99 3.74 11.22 7.57
C VAL A 99 3.49 9.79 7.13
N PHE A 100 2.24 9.44 6.90
CA PHE A 100 1.88 8.13 6.35
C PHE A 100 1.71 8.18 4.83
N LEU A 101 2.32 7.22 4.13
CA LEU A 101 2.21 7.03 2.69
C LEU A 101 1.60 5.66 2.40
N ALA A 102 0.43 5.61 1.76
CA ALA A 102 -0.21 4.34 1.42
C ALA A 102 0.63 3.57 0.38
N GLY A 103 0.99 2.33 0.72
CA GLY A 103 1.55 1.36 -0.23
C GLY A 103 0.51 0.88 -1.24
N ALA A 104 0.91 0.00 -2.17
CA ALA A 104 -0.01 -0.59 -3.14
C ALA A 104 -1.00 -1.54 -2.42
N CYS A 105 -2.17 -1.06 -2.06
CA CYS A 105 -3.14 -1.79 -1.25
C CYS A 105 -4.52 -1.91 -1.89
N GLY A 106 -4.64 -1.66 -3.20
CA GLY A 106 -5.90 -1.77 -3.96
C GLY A 106 -6.70 -3.06 -3.71
N ASP A 107 -6.04 -4.15 -3.32
CA ASP A 107 -6.61 -5.44 -2.95
C ASP A 107 -6.18 -5.94 -1.56
N VAL A 108 -5.72 -5.07 -0.66
CA VAL A 108 -5.22 -5.42 0.68
C VAL A 108 -5.90 -4.60 1.77
N THR A 109 -6.38 -5.25 2.82
CA THR A 109 -7.14 -4.64 3.92
C THR A 109 -6.90 -5.38 5.24
N GLN A 110 -7.40 -4.85 6.35
CA GLN A 110 -7.25 -5.47 7.66
C GLN A 110 -8.08 -6.74 7.89
N VAL A 111 -9.01 -7.03 6.98
CA VAL A 111 -10.01 -8.09 7.13
C VAL A 111 -9.45 -9.43 6.66
N ASP A 112 -9.17 -10.31 7.61
CA ASP A 112 -8.83 -11.71 7.33
C ASP A 112 -10.12 -12.54 7.13
N ASN A 113 -10.48 -12.83 5.87
CA ASN A 113 -11.65 -13.65 5.56
C ASN A 113 -11.45 -15.14 5.91
N LEU A 114 -10.23 -15.59 6.23
CA LEU A 114 -9.95 -16.96 6.66
C LEU A 114 -9.94 -17.11 8.18
N SER A 115 -9.93 -16.00 8.94
CA SER A 115 -9.88 -16.05 10.39
C SER A 115 -11.08 -16.84 10.95
N PRO A 116 -10.87 -17.77 11.89
CA PRO A 116 -11.96 -18.46 12.58
C PRO A 116 -12.56 -17.61 13.70
N TYR A 117 -11.97 -16.44 14.00
CA TYR A 117 -12.34 -15.61 15.14
C TYR A 117 -13.20 -14.41 14.73
N ARG A 118 -14.08 -13.97 15.63
CA ARG A 118 -14.84 -12.74 15.40
C ARG A 118 -13.91 -11.56 15.26
N PHE A 119 -14.22 -10.72 14.28
CA PHE A 119 -13.51 -9.47 14.09
C PHE A 119 -13.69 -8.51 15.28
N PRO A 120 -12.67 -7.72 15.63
CA PRO A 120 -12.79 -6.69 16.65
C PRO A 120 -13.80 -5.61 16.23
N ALA A 121 -14.31 -4.86 17.21
CA ALA A 121 -15.02 -3.62 16.94
C ALA A 121 -14.09 -2.61 16.24
N ALA A 122 -14.65 -1.71 15.42
CA ALA A 122 -13.93 -0.79 14.55
C ALA A 122 -12.77 -0.03 15.25
N GLU A 123 -13.04 0.57 16.41
CA GLU A 123 -12.03 1.31 17.19
C GLU A 123 -10.88 0.40 17.65
N LYS A 124 -11.22 -0.80 18.16
CA LYS A 124 -10.22 -1.76 18.61
C LYS A 124 -9.40 -2.30 17.45
N TRP A 125 -10.03 -2.45 16.27
CA TRP A 125 -9.35 -2.88 15.06
C TRP A 125 -8.37 -1.81 14.56
N ALA A 126 -8.79 -0.55 14.54
CA ALA A 126 -7.93 0.59 14.25
C ALA A 126 -6.71 0.63 15.17
N GLN A 127 -6.93 0.42 16.48
CA GLN A 127 -5.85 0.33 17.47
C GLN A 127 -4.91 -0.85 17.20
N LEU A 128 -5.45 -2.02 16.86
CA LEU A 128 -4.66 -3.21 16.58
C LEU A 128 -3.77 -3.02 15.35
N VAL A 129 -4.35 -2.60 14.22
CA VAL A 129 -3.59 -2.39 12.97
C VAL A 129 -2.57 -1.28 13.16
N GLY A 130 -3.01 -0.11 13.61
CA GLY A 130 -2.16 1.07 13.75
C GLY A 130 -1.07 0.87 14.80
N GLY A 131 -1.41 0.31 15.95
CA GLY A 131 -0.46 0.06 17.02
C GLY A 131 0.64 -0.92 16.61
N ARG A 132 0.30 -1.97 15.86
CA ARG A 132 1.29 -2.95 15.36
C ARG A 132 2.23 -2.35 14.31
N VAL A 133 1.68 -1.68 13.30
CA VAL A 133 2.49 -1.00 12.27
C VAL A 133 3.34 0.11 12.89
N GLY A 134 2.79 0.88 13.84
CA GLY A 134 3.52 1.92 14.56
C GLY A 134 4.63 1.36 15.46
N ALA A 135 4.39 0.25 16.15
CA ALA A 135 5.43 -0.44 16.93
C ALA A 135 6.56 -0.97 16.03
N GLU A 136 6.23 -1.50 14.85
CA GLU A 136 7.23 -1.89 13.87
C GLU A 136 8.04 -0.67 13.41
N ALA A 137 7.38 0.45 13.11
CA ALA A 137 8.08 1.68 12.76
C ALA A 137 9.01 2.17 13.89
N VAL A 138 8.62 2.04 15.16
CA VAL A 138 9.48 2.35 16.32
C VAL A 138 10.71 1.45 16.35
N LYS A 139 10.56 0.12 16.16
CA LYS A 139 11.69 -0.81 16.08
C LYS A 139 12.67 -0.42 14.98
N VAL A 140 12.16 -0.08 13.80
CA VAL A 140 13.00 0.34 12.67
C VAL A 140 13.75 1.63 13.02
N LEU A 141 13.06 2.67 13.53
CA LEU A 141 13.68 3.94 13.92
C LEU A 141 14.78 3.77 14.98
N LEU A 142 14.56 2.91 15.98
CA LEU A 142 15.55 2.58 17.01
C LEU A 142 16.79 1.88 16.45
N SER A 143 16.63 1.13 15.38
CA SER A 143 17.70 0.35 14.74
C SER A 143 18.45 1.13 13.66
N MET A 144 17.96 2.32 13.29
CA MET A 144 18.59 3.15 12.26
C MET A 144 19.86 3.83 12.78
N HIS A 145 20.88 3.87 11.94
CA HIS A 145 22.01 4.78 12.10
C HIS A 145 21.75 6.06 11.28
N PRO A 146 21.52 7.23 11.91
CA PRO A 146 21.30 8.46 11.16
C PRO A 146 22.57 8.94 10.46
N GLY A 147 22.47 9.31 9.19
CA GLY A 147 23.54 9.93 8.42
C GLY A 147 23.02 10.88 7.34
N ARG A 148 23.90 11.21 6.37
CA ARG A 148 23.56 12.06 5.23
C ARG A 148 22.98 11.21 4.10
N LEU A 149 21.73 11.45 3.73
CA LEU A 149 21.07 10.77 2.61
C LEU A 149 21.20 11.63 1.34
N THR A 150 22.09 11.22 0.43
CA THR A 150 22.32 11.89 -0.86
C THR A 150 22.60 10.85 -1.96
N PRO A 151 22.26 11.13 -3.23
CA PRO A 151 21.66 12.36 -3.74
C PRO A 151 20.15 12.45 -3.45
N ILE A 152 19.59 13.64 -3.63
CA ILE A 152 18.13 13.84 -3.73
C ILE A 152 17.83 14.13 -5.19
N ALA A 153 16.87 13.42 -5.77
CA ALA A 153 16.51 13.59 -7.17
C ALA A 153 15.02 13.29 -7.39
N VAL A 154 14.44 13.91 -8.41
CA VAL A 154 13.06 13.64 -8.81
C VAL A 154 13.02 13.39 -10.32
N LYS A 155 12.25 12.38 -10.72
CA LYS A 155 11.88 12.13 -12.12
C LYS A 155 10.38 11.94 -12.21
N THR A 156 9.77 12.41 -13.29
CA THR A 156 8.32 12.33 -13.49
C THR A 156 8.01 12.06 -14.95
N LYS A 157 6.99 11.23 -15.19
CA LYS A 157 6.44 10.94 -16.51
C LYS A 157 4.93 10.87 -16.41
N VAL A 158 4.23 11.57 -17.30
CA VAL A 158 2.76 11.52 -17.39
C VAL A 158 2.37 10.59 -18.52
N LEU A 159 1.73 9.47 -18.19
CA LEU A 159 1.16 8.54 -19.15
C LEU A 159 -0.23 9.01 -19.58
N ARG A 160 -0.58 8.73 -20.84
CA ARG A 160 -1.92 8.97 -21.39
C ARG A 160 -2.60 7.63 -21.60
N ILE A 161 -3.37 7.20 -20.61
CA ILE A 161 -3.98 5.86 -20.59
C ILE A 161 -5.45 5.96 -20.94
N LYS A 162 -5.93 5.17 -21.91
CA LYS A 162 -7.34 5.18 -22.31
C LYS A 162 -8.23 4.61 -21.21
N ARG A 163 -9.47 5.07 -21.19
CA ARG A 163 -10.53 4.51 -20.35
C ARG A 163 -11.37 3.52 -21.16
N ARG A 164 -11.78 2.42 -20.52
CA ARG A 164 -12.70 1.41 -21.04
C ARG A 164 -14.11 2.00 -21.15
N ALA A 165 -14.73 1.81 -22.31
CA ALA A 165 -16.10 2.23 -22.54
C ALA A 165 -17.11 1.12 -22.16
N PRO A 166 -18.23 1.45 -21.47
CA PRO A 166 -19.32 0.51 -21.30
C PRO A 166 -20.03 0.25 -22.64
N ALA A 167 -20.54 -0.96 -22.84
CA ALA A 167 -21.32 -1.30 -24.04
C ALA A 167 -22.58 -0.41 -24.16
N PRO A 168 -22.97 0.07 -25.37
CA PRO A 168 -24.11 0.97 -25.55
C PRO A 168 -25.43 0.44 -24.95
N ASP A 169 -25.73 -0.85 -25.11
CA ASP A 169 -26.92 -1.48 -24.49
C ASP A 169 -26.89 -1.44 -22.97
N ARG A 170 -25.70 -1.61 -22.37
CA ARG A 170 -25.55 -1.53 -20.92
C ARG A 170 -25.80 -0.11 -20.45
N VAL A 171 -25.32 0.90 -21.16
CA VAL A 171 -25.60 2.32 -20.84
C VAL A 171 -27.10 2.59 -20.89
N ARG A 172 -27.79 2.19 -21.96
CA ARG A 172 -29.26 2.37 -22.09
C ARG A 172 -30.01 1.72 -20.92
N ARG A 173 -29.73 0.46 -20.61
CA ARG A 173 -30.37 -0.23 -19.47
C ARG A 173 -30.09 0.47 -18.14
N CYS A 174 -28.83 0.84 -17.89
CA CYS A 174 -28.46 1.52 -16.66
C CYS A 174 -29.12 2.90 -16.54
N TYR A 175 -29.33 3.61 -17.65
CA TYR A 175 -30.05 4.89 -17.67
C TYR A 175 -31.52 4.73 -17.23
N GLU A 176 -32.20 3.66 -17.65
CA GLU A 176 -33.56 3.38 -17.17
C GLU A 176 -33.61 2.96 -15.69
N LEU A 177 -32.61 2.21 -15.23
CA LEU A 177 -32.52 1.80 -13.83
C LEU A 177 -32.34 3.00 -12.88
N VAL A 178 -31.52 3.98 -13.24
CA VAL A 178 -31.25 5.13 -12.36
C VAL A 178 -32.42 6.11 -12.24
N LYS A 179 -33.41 6.03 -13.14
CA LYS A 179 -34.67 6.81 -13.03
C LYS A 179 -35.58 6.31 -11.92
N LYS A 180 -35.42 5.05 -11.49
CA LYS A 180 -36.16 4.45 -10.38
C LYS A 180 -35.43 4.68 -9.06
N SER A 181 -36.10 4.48 -7.92
CA SER A 181 -35.44 4.63 -6.62
C SER A 181 -34.50 3.44 -6.32
N PRO A 182 -33.46 3.63 -5.47
CA PRO A 182 -32.61 2.53 -5.00
C PRO A 182 -33.37 1.42 -4.25
N LYS A 183 -34.56 1.72 -3.70
CA LYS A 183 -35.41 0.73 -3.03
C LYS A 183 -36.09 -0.20 -4.05
N GLU A 184 -36.53 0.34 -5.19
CA GLU A 184 -37.19 -0.43 -6.24
C GLU A 184 -36.22 -1.33 -7.02
N VAL A 185 -35.02 -0.83 -7.31
CA VAL A 185 -34.00 -1.57 -8.08
C VAL A 185 -33.13 -2.46 -7.19
N GLY A 186 -33.02 -2.14 -5.89
CA GLY A 186 -32.02 -2.69 -5.01
C GLY A 186 -30.76 -1.82 -5.02
N ARG A 187 -30.29 -1.46 -3.81
CA ARG A 187 -29.25 -0.43 -3.62
C ARG A 187 -27.97 -0.72 -4.39
N THR A 188 -27.51 -1.99 -4.40
CA THR A 188 -26.29 -2.40 -5.09
C THR A 188 -26.43 -2.25 -6.59
N GLU A 189 -27.48 -2.82 -7.18
CA GLU A 189 -27.70 -2.75 -8.63
C GLU A 189 -27.87 -1.30 -9.08
N TRP A 190 -28.66 -0.51 -8.37
CA TRP A 190 -28.83 0.91 -8.64
C TRP A 190 -27.52 1.68 -8.60
N THR A 191 -26.69 1.43 -7.57
CA THR A 191 -25.38 2.08 -7.42
C THR A 191 -24.49 1.82 -8.62
N PHE A 192 -24.40 0.57 -9.08
CA PHE A 192 -23.56 0.23 -10.23
C PHE A 192 -24.18 0.61 -11.58
N ALA A 193 -25.50 0.77 -11.67
CA ALA A 193 -26.14 1.39 -12.82
C ALA A 193 -25.75 2.88 -12.91
N LYS A 194 -25.81 3.59 -11.77
CA LYS A 194 -25.34 4.98 -11.67
C LYS A 194 -23.88 5.11 -12.10
N GLU A 195 -23.00 4.25 -11.62
CA GLU A 195 -21.58 4.26 -12.00
C GLU A 195 -21.36 4.13 -13.52
N ILE A 196 -22.21 3.37 -14.22
CA ILE A 196 -22.11 3.22 -15.68
C ILE A 196 -22.58 4.48 -16.40
N VAL A 197 -23.64 5.13 -15.93
CA VAL A 197 -24.10 6.41 -16.48
C VAL A 197 -23.06 7.51 -16.24
N LEU A 198 -22.44 7.54 -15.06
CA LEU A 198 -21.36 8.48 -14.74
C LEU A 198 -20.13 8.23 -15.61
N LEU A 199 -19.76 6.96 -15.85
CA LEU A 199 -18.65 6.62 -16.73
C LEU A 199 -18.92 7.06 -18.18
N ASP A 200 -20.13 6.84 -18.71
CA ASP A 200 -20.51 7.31 -20.05
C ASP A 200 -20.36 8.84 -20.17
N ALA A 201 -20.81 9.59 -19.15
CA ALA A 201 -20.64 11.04 -19.10
C ALA A 201 -19.16 11.46 -19.00
N LEU A 202 -18.37 10.76 -18.18
CA LEU A 202 -16.93 10.99 -18.03
C LEU A 202 -16.20 10.83 -19.36
N LEU A 203 -16.50 9.76 -20.12
CA LEU A 203 -15.84 9.45 -21.38
C LEU A 203 -16.07 10.50 -22.47
N LYS A 204 -17.22 11.19 -22.45
CA LYS A 204 -17.51 12.30 -23.38
C LYS A 204 -16.57 13.50 -23.20
N ARG A 205 -16.00 13.68 -22.00
CA ARG A 205 -15.11 14.80 -21.67
C ARG A 205 -13.64 14.36 -21.53
N HIS A 206 -13.42 13.20 -20.93
CA HIS A 206 -12.11 12.70 -20.53
C HIS A 206 -11.94 11.21 -20.89
N PRO A 207 -11.93 10.86 -22.19
CA PRO A 207 -11.77 9.46 -22.64
C PRO A 207 -10.37 8.90 -22.36
N VAL A 208 -9.40 9.77 -22.07
CA VAL A 208 -8.02 9.43 -21.75
C VAL A 208 -7.67 10.08 -20.42
N ALA A 209 -7.10 9.29 -19.50
CA ALA A 209 -6.59 9.75 -18.23
C ALA A 209 -5.13 10.18 -18.34
N ASN A 210 -4.76 11.28 -17.70
CA ASN A 210 -3.36 11.59 -17.41
C ASN A 210 -2.98 10.87 -16.12
N VAL A 211 -1.99 9.98 -16.19
CA VAL A 211 -1.51 9.17 -15.07
C VAL A 211 -0.06 9.54 -14.79
N GLN A 212 0.15 10.34 -13.74
CA GLN A 212 1.49 10.77 -13.34
C GLN A 212 2.21 9.66 -12.56
N VAL A 213 3.35 9.20 -13.08
CA VAL A 213 4.29 8.36 -12.34
C VAL A 213 5.48 9.23 -11.95
N GLN A 214 5.82 9.27 -10.68
CA GLN A 214 6.94 10.07 -10.18
C GLN A 214 7.82 9.23 -9.25
N ALA A 215 9.13 9.30 -9.48
CA ALA A 215 10.15 8.69 -8.66
C ALA A 215 10.89 9.78 -7.89
N VAL A 216 10.84 9.72 -6.56
CA VAL A 216 11.50 10.65 -5.63
C VAL A 216 12.58 9.90 -4.87
N GLN A 217 13.83 10.22 -5.17
CA GLN A 217 14.99 9.64 -4.52
C GLN A 217 15.42 10.49 -3.32
N ILE A 218 15.72 9.80 -2.21
CA ILE A 218 16.39 10.36 -1.04
C ILE A 218 17.50 9.40 -0.62
N GLY A 219 18.71 9.64 -1.11
CA GLY A 219 19.87 8.78 -0.88
C GLY A 219 19.65 7.35 -1.39
N PRO A 220 19.69 6.32 -0.53
CA PRO A 220 19.44 4.93 -0.90
C PRO A 220 17.95 4.57 -1.02
N ALA A 221 17.03 5.50 -0.72
CA ALA A 221 15.59 5.28 -0.79
C ALA A 221 14.97 5.83 -2.08
N LEU A 222 13.96 5.14 -2.59
CA LEU A 222 13.15 5.58 -3.73
C LEU A 222 11.66 5.44 -3.43
N PHE A 223 10.93 6.56 -3.44
CA PHE A 223 9.47 6.57 -3.41
C PHE A 223 8.94 6.61 -4.84
N VAL A 224 8.13 5.64 -5.21
CA VAL A 224 7.59 5.51 -6.57
C VAL A 224 6.08 5.68 -6.54
N THR A 225 5.63 6.83 -6.98
CA THR A 225 4.28 7.32 -6.77
C THR A 225 3.39 7.14 -8.00
N ASN A 226 2.10 6.87 -7.78
CA ASN A 226 1.08 6.79 -8.83
C ASN A 226 -0.31 7.20 -8.27
N PRO A 227 -1.27 7.63 -9.13
CA PRO A 227 -2.58 8.12 -8.69
C PRO A 227 -3.66 7.02 -8.57
N ALA A 228 -3.30 5.74 -8.57
CA ALA A 228 -4.28 4.64 -8.54
C ALA A 228 -4.45 4.06 -7.14
N GLU A 229 -5.52 3.30 -6.93
CA GLU A 229 -5.55 2.23 -5.93
C GLU A 229 -4.96 0.98 -6.61
N PHE A 230 -3.70 0.69 -6.32
CA PHE A 230 -2.86 -0.20 -7.10
C PHE A 230 -2.83 -1.58 -6.47
N PHE A 231 -3.00 -2.65 -7.25
CA PHE A 231 -2.90 -4.01 -6.69
C PHE A 231 -1.51 -4.27 -6.12
N CYS A 232 -1.47 -4.98 -5.00
CA CYS A 232 -0.26 -5.24 -4.24
C CYS A 232 0.84 -5.89 -5.08
N GLN A 233 0.48 -6.87 -5.92
CA GLN A 233 1.44 -7.53 -6.83
C GLN A 233 2.18 -6.53 -7.72
N LEU A 234 1.49 -5.51 -8.24
CA LEU A 234 2.09 -4.51 -9.11
C LEU A 234 3.09 -3.62 -8.33
N GLY A 235 2.82 -3.34 -7.05
CA GLY A 235 3.78 -2.67 -6.16
C GLY A 235 5.03 -3.52 -5.90
N LEU A 236 4.85 -4.82 -5.66
CA LEU A 236 5.95 -5.77 -5.49
C LEU A 236 6.79 -5.91 -6.77
N ASP A 237 6.16 -5.86 -7.95
CA ASP A 237 6.86 -5.88 -9.23
C ASP A 237 7.75 -4.64 -9.42
N ILE A 238 7.30 -3.46 -8.95
CA ILE A 238 8.13 -2.24 -8.90
C ILE A 238 9.32 -2.43 -7.97
N LYS A 239 9.11 -2.94 -6.75
CA LYS A 239 10.20 -3.23 -5.80
C LYS A 239 11.24 -4.16 -6.41
N LYS A 240 10.79 -5.29 -6.97
CA LYS A 240 11.64 -6.30 -7.63
C LYS A 240 12.44 -5.74 -8.81
N GLY A 241 11.85 -4.82 -9.58
CA GLY A 241 12.50 -4.23 -10.76
C GLY A 241 13.43 -3.05 -10.46
N SER A 242 13.36 -2.49 -9.25
CA SER A 242 14.11 -1.31 -8.82
C SER A 242 15.56 -1.65 -8.44
N PRO A 243 16.55 -0.82 -8.81
CA PRO A 243 17.92 -1.00 -8.36
C PRO A 243 18.16 -0.47 -6.93
N PHE A 244 17.16 0.11 -6.28
CA PHE A 244 17.30 0.71 -4.96
C PHE A 244 17.11 -0.32 -3.84
N PRO A 245 17.97 -0.31 -2.80
CA PRO A 245 17.82 -1.22 -1.66
C PRO A 245 16.53 -0.95 -0.86
N PHE A 246 15.99 0.27 -0.93
CA PHE A 246 14.72 0.65 -0.32
C PHE A 246 13.82 1.28 -1.37
N THR A 247 12.80 0.55 -1.80
CA THR A 247 11.82 1.03 -2.79
C THR A 247 10.42 1.00 -2.19
N PHE A 248 9.77 2.16 -2.16
CA PHE A 248 8.46 2.36 -1.53
C PHE A 248 7.43 2.75 -2.59
N PRO A 249 6.58 1.82 -3.07
CA PRO A 249 5.40 2.18 -3.85
C PRO A 249 4.49 3.09 -3.03
N VAL A 250 4.00 4.17 -3.65
CA VAL A 250 3.06 5.11 -3.04
C VAL A 250 1.86 5.27 -3.96
N GLU A 251 0.71 4.83 -3.50
CA GLU A 251 -0.54 4.91 -4.25
C GLU A 251 -1.31 6.20 -3.91
N LEU A 252 -2.37 6.51 -4.69
CA LEU A 252 -3.20 7.71 -4.52
C LEU A 252 -2.41 9.04 -4.42
N ALA A 253 -1.25 9.11 -5.06
CA ALA A 253 -0.39 10.29 -5.07
C ALA A 253 -0.60 11.14 -6.32
N ASN A 254 -0.64 12.46 -6.14
CA ASN A 254 -0.77 13.47 -7.21
C ASN A 254 -2.07 13.38 -8.05
N GLY A 255 -3.03 12.54 -7.66
CA GLY A 255 -4.31 12.39 -8.35
C GLY A 255 -5.06 11.13 -7.90
N CYS A 256 -6.20 10.89 -8.53
CA CYS A 256 -7.01 9.68 -8.32
C CYS A 256 -7.56 9.18 -9.67
N VAL A 257 -7.15 7.97 -10.07
CA VAL A 257 -7.65 7.29 -11.28
C VAL A 257 -8.38 5.97 -10.96
N GLY A 258 -8.68 5.77 -9.66
CA GLY A 258 -9.36 4.63 -9.08
C GLY A 258 -8.54 3.33 -9.13
N TYR A 259 -9.22 2.18 -9.10
CA TYR A 259 -8.57 0.88 -9.06
C TYR A 259 -7.80 0.57 -10.35
N VAL A 260 -6.58 0.06 -10.16
CA VAL A 260 -5.77 -0.54 -11.22
C VAL A 260 -5.40 -1.97 -10.82
N PRO A 261 -6.21 -2.95 -11.26
CA PRO A 261 -5.94 -4.37 -11.09
C PRO A 261 -4.80 -4.88 -11.97
N THR A 262 -4.34 -6.09 -11.70
CA THR A 262 -3.50 -6.86 -12.61
C THR A 262 -4.29 -7.29 -13.86
N GLU A 263 -3.60 -7.62 -14.95
CA GLU A 263 -4.25 -8.16 -16.15
C GLU A 263 -4.92 -9.52 -15.86
N GLU A 264 -4.30 -10.34 -15.00
CA GLU A 264 -4.85 -11.62 -14.53
C GLU A 264 -6.21 -11.43 -13.84
N ALA A 265 -6.39 -10.36 -13.07
CA ALA A 265 -7.64 -10.07 -12.39
C ALA A 265 -8.81 -9.78 -13.36
N PHE A 266 -8.53 -9.44 -14.61
CA PHE A 266 -9.50 -9.31 -15.70
C PHE A 266 -9.64 -10.57 -16.56
N GLY A 267 -8.81 -11.58 -16.34
CA GLY A 267 -8.79 -12.82 -17.09
C GLY A 267 -9.97 -13.76 -16.79
N PRO A 268 -9.98 -14.97 -17.37
CA PRO A 268 -11.08 -15.94 -17.22
C PRO A 268 -11.42 -16.33 -15.78
N HIS A 269 -10.41 -16.34 -14.90
CA HIS A 269 -10.55 -16.65 -13.47
C HIS A 269 -10.59 -15.40 -12.56
N GLY A 270 -10.67 -14.23 -13.19
CA GLY A 270 -10.69 -12.93 -12.53
C GLY A 270 -12.05 -12.59 -11.91
N GLY A 271 -12.27 -11.30 -11.70
CA GLY A 271 -13.52 -10.78 -11.11
C GLY A 271 -13.27 -9.91 -9.88
N GLY A 272 -14.25 -9.86 -8.98
CA GLY A 272 -14.21 -9.02 -7.78
C GLY A 272 -14.64 -7.58 -8.00
N TYR A 273 -14.69 -6.83 -6.92
CA TYR A 273 -15.13 -5.45 -6.87
C TYR A 273 -14.25 -4.52 -7.72
N GLU A 274 -12.92 -4.67 -7.61
CA GLU A 274 -11.96 -3.74 -8.18
C GLU A 274 -11.90 -3.82 -9.71
N THR A 275 -12.33 -4.93 -10.31
CA THR A 275 -12.38 -5.12 -11.78
C THR A 275 -13.72 -4.71 -12.38
N ARG A 276 -14.74 -4.46 -11.54
CA ARG A 276 -16.06 -4.04 -12.00
C ARG A 276 -15.97 -2.66 -12.66
N LEU A 277 -16.37 -2.59 -13.92
CA LEU A 277 -16.36 -1.33 -14.67
C LEU A 277 -17.28 -0.29 -14.02
N THR A 278 -16.70 0.83 -13.60
CA THR A 278 -17.37 1.97 -12.95
C THR A 278 -16.72 3.30 -13.34
N SER A 279 -17.28 4.44 -12.93
CA SER A 279 -16.62 5.74 -13.14
C SER A 279 -15.32 5.87 -12.34
N TYR A 280 -15.10 4.98 -11.37
CA TYR A 280 -13.88 4.86 -10.57
C TYR A 280 -12.87 3.86 -11.16
N SER A 281 -13.27 2.62 -11.49
CA SER A 281 -12.40 1.59 -12.07
C SER A 281 -12.66 1.44 -13.57
N ASN A 282 -11.84 2.12 -14.39
CA ASN A 282 -12.07 2.18 -15.84
C ASN A 282 -10.84 2.42 -16.71
N LEU A 283 -9.61 2.43 -16.21
CA LEU A 283 -8.46 2.41 -17.12
C LEU A 283 -8.46 1.11 -17.95
N GLU A 284 -7.81 1.13 -19.11
CA GLU A 284 -7.60 -0.07 -19.93
C GLU A 284 -6.84 -1.16 -19.15
N ILE A 285 -7.04 -2.42 -19.54
CA ILE A 285 -6.60 -3.59 -18.76
C ILE A 285 -5.08 -3.57 -18.51
N THR A 286 -4.29 -3.10 -19.48
CA THR A 286 -2.83 -3.05 -19.41
C THR A 286 -2.29 -1.87 -18.59
N ALA A 287 -3.14 -1.04 -17.98
CA ALA A 287 -2.73 0.16 -17.26
C ALA A 287 -1.75 -0.15 -16.11
N GLY A 288 -1.96 -1.25 -15.38
CA GLY A 288 -1.06 -1.71 -14.33
C GLY A 288 0.36 -1.93 -14.86
N THR A 289 0.49 -2.74 -15.92
CA THR A 289 1.76 -3.04 -16.58
C THR A 289 2.46 -1.80 -17.13
N GLN A 290 1.70 -0.84 -17.70
CA GLN A 290 2.24 0.43 -18.19
C GLN A 290 2.84 1.29 -17.07
N ILE A 291 2.15 1.34 -15.92
CA ILE A 291 2.62 2.06 -14.72
C ILE A 291 3.87 1.37 -14.16
N VAL A 292 3.86 0.04 -13.97
CA VAL A 292 5.02 -0.73 -13.47
C VAL A 292 6.24 -0.52 -14.36
N LYS A 293 6.09 -0.67 -15.68
CA LYS A 293 7.19 -0.46 -16.63
C LYS A 293 7.78 0.94 -16.50
N THR A 294 6.92 1.96 -16.46
CA THR A 294 7.36 3.35 -16.32
C THR A 294 8.05 3.59 -14.98
N SER A 295 7.51 3.06 -13.89
CA SER A 295 8.11 3.10 -12.56
C SER A 295 9.54 2.55 -12.55
N ILE A 296 9.75 1.37 -13.16
CA ILE A 296 11.07 0.73 -13.25
C ILE A 296 12.01 1.52 -14.16
N GLU A 297 11.53 2.06 -15.29
CA GLU A 297 12.31 2.95 -16.16
C GLU A 297 12.83 4.17 -15.39
N LEU A 298 11.96 4.85 -14.62
CA LEU A 298 12.36 5.99 -13.81
C LEU A 298 13.35 5.59 -12.72
N ALA A 299 13.12 4.47 -12.03
CA ALA A 299 14.02 3.95 -11.00
C ALA A 299 15.42 3.66 -11.56
N ARG A 300 15.52 3.01 -12.73
CA ARG A 300 16.80 2.69 -13.40
C ARG A 300 17.53 3.91 -13.96
N SER A 301 16.83 5.03 -14.16
CA SER A 301 17.45 6.31 -14.55
C SER A 301 18.14 7.03 -13.38
N LEU A 302 17.99 6.53 -12.16
CA LEU A 302 18.55 7.06 -10.93
C LEU A 302 19.55 6.07 -10.34
N LYS A 303 20.51 6.56 -9.54
CA LYS A 303 21.55 5.74 -8.91
C LYS A 303 21.41 5.82 -7.39
N PRO A 304 21.23 4.69 -6.68
CA PRO A 304 21.15 4.70 -5.22
C PRO A 304 22.37 5.35 -4.56
N GLY A 305 22.10 6.16 -3.54
CA GLY A 305 23.13 6.62 -2.61
C GLY A 305 23.57 5.52 -1.63
N PRO A 306 24.62 5.75 -0.83
CA PRO A 306 25.03 4.82 0.22
C PRO A 306 24.00 4.75 1.34
N VAL A 307 23.88 3.58 1.97
CA VAL A 307 23.15 3.40 3.24
C VAL A 307 24.06 3.83 4.39
N PRO A 308 23.64 4.76 5.26
CA PRO A 308 24.42 5.11 6.46
C PRO A 308 24.69 3.86 7.32
N GLN A 309 25.93 3.72 7.78
CA GLN A 309 26.37 2.62 8.64
C GLN A 309 27.04 3.17 9.90
N PRO A 310 26.94 2.50 11.05
CA PRO A 310 27.70 2.88 12.24
C PRO A 310 29.21 2.75 12.00
N PRO A 311 30.04 3.45 12.78
CA PRO A 311 31.49 3.27 12.73
C PRO A 311 31.85 1.80 13.05
N PRO A 312 32.91 1.25 12.44
CA PRO A 312 33.38 -0.09 12.76
C PRO A 312 33.79 -0.18 14.24
N ALA A 313 33.69 -1.39 14.80
CA ALA A 313 34.21 -1.64 16.14
C ALA A 313 35.72 -1.34 16.20
N PRO A 314 36.24 -0.86 17.35
CA PRO A 314 37.67 -0.78 17.57
C PRO A 314 38.35 -2.15 17.33
N PRO A 315 39.61 -2.20 16.89
CA PRO A 315 40.36 -3.44 16.81
C PRO A 315 40.34 -4.18 18.16
N PHE A 316 40.22 -5.51 18.11
CA PHE A 316 40.32 -6.33 19.30
C PHE A 316 41.67 -6.08 20.00
N ASN A 317 41.62 -5.75 21.28
CA ASN A 317 42.80 -5.36 22.07
C ASN A 317 43.64 -6.56 22.57
N GLY A 318 43.33 -7.78 22.14
CA GLY A 318 44.04 -9.00 22.51
C GLY A 318 43.54 -9.69 23.80
N HIS A 319 42.61 -9.07 24.53
CA HIS A 319 42.15 -9.59 25.82
C HIS A 319 40.62 -9.76 25.86
N PRO A 320 40.10 -11.01 25.92
CA PRO A 320 38.68 -11.22 26.18
C PRO A 320 38.34 -10.84 27.63
N TRP A 321 37.05 -10.64 27.92
CA TRP A 321 36.58 -10.39 29.29
C TRP A 321 37.00 -11.52 30.22
N SER A 322 37.79 -11.20 31.25
CA SER A 322 38.37 -12.18 32.18
C SER A 322 37.32 -12.99 32.93
N TYR A 323 36.16 -12.38 33.25
CA TYR A 323 35.07 -13.06 33.94
C TYR A 323 34.34 -14.11 33.09
N GLY A 324 34.48 -14.05 31.76
CA GLY A 324 33.85 -15.00 30.83
C GLY A 324 34.83 -16.00 30.20
N ASN A 325 36.15 -15.76 30.36
CA ASN A 325 37.20 -16.61 29.82
C ASN A 325 37.72 -17.61 30.88
N VAL A 326 36.80 -18.37 31.46
CA VAL A 326 37.10 -19.39 32.48
C VAL A 326 36.48 -20.74 32.08
N PRO A 327 37.09 -21.88 32.45
CA PRO A 327 36.48 -23.18 32.20
C PRO A 327 35.16 -23.34 32.98
N PRO A 328 34.23 -24.18 32.52
CA PRO A 328 33.01 -24.48 33.27
C PRO A 328 33.34 -25.15 34.61
N GLU A 329 32.74 -24.68 35.69
CA GLU A 329 32.85 -25.26 37.02
C GLU A 329 32.02 -26.56 37.09
N ARG A 330 32.69 -27.71 37.25
CA ARG A 330 32.05 -29.03 37.37
C ARG A 330 32.34 -29.60 38.74
N HIS A 331 31.38 -29.48 39.65
CA HIS A 331 31.29 -30.28 40.88
C HIS A 331 30.62 -31.61 40.58
#